data_AF-A0A022QV12-F1
#
_entry.id   AF-A0A022QV12-F1
#
_cell.length_a   1.000
_cell.length_b   1.000
_cell.length_c   1.000
_cell.angle_alpha   90.00
_cell.angle_beta   90.00
_cell.angle_gamma   90.00
#
_symmetry.space_group_name_H-M   'P 1'
#
loop_
_entity.id
_entity.type
_entity.pdbx_description
1 polymer ?
#
loop_
_entity_poly.entity_id
_entity_poly.type
_entity_poly.pdbx_seq_one_letter_code
_entity_poly.pdbx_strand_id
1 'polypeptide(L)'
;DKAFDEMMKAVTVGLVRGNISEDEIEKMGCGGGGEIVRLATAFGIQIRKNSNENTACDSDALTFVRFLSLYPHFASLLCLIMPIRLTQKISCEGTYSACILPLAMKHVGFASLIPKGRDYRAIRGYLSVAFTAFMVEFHDATNPPNKSNLNLQAKFAEQLRLTKIGIKKGRMSNDYDRIFILKVILMNCRGALESGPQYGGGGRS
;
A
#
# COMPACT_ATOMS: atom_id res chain seq x y z
N ASP A 1 8.12 -7.19 -22.23
CA ASP A 1 9.06 -7.49 -21.12
C ASP A 1 9.61 -6.22 -20.47
N LYS A 2 10.37 -5.37 -21.17
CA LYS A 2 10.94 -4.13 -20.58
C LYS A 2 9.92 -3.18 -19.90
N ALA A 3 8.77 -2.92 -20.53
CA ALA A 3 7.73 -2.05 -19.96
C ALA A 3 7.10 -2.63 -18.68
N PHE A 4 7.00 -3.96 -18.60
CA PHE A 4 6.52 -4.65 -17.42
C PHE A 4 7.50 -4.51 -16.25
N ASP A 5 8.80 -4.70 -16.52
CA ASP A 5 9.85 -4.53 -15.52
C ASP A 5 9.90 -3.10 -14.97
N GLU A 6 9.78 -2.10 -15.84
CA GLU A 6 9.76 -0.69 -15.45
C GLU A 6 8.55 -0.36 -14.58
N MET A 7 7.38 -0.90 -14.91
CA MET A 7 6.17 -0.76 -14.11
C MET A 7 6.33 -1.42 -12.73
N MET A 8 6.87 -2.64 -12.66
CA MET A 8 7.15 -3.33 -11.40
C MET A 8 8.14 -2.55 -10.53
N LYS A 9 9.17 -1.96 -11.14
CA LYS A 9 10.11 -1.07 -10.44
C LYS A 9 9.42 0.18 -9.90
N ALA A 10 8.56 0.84 -10.69
CA ALA A 10 7.83 2.03 -10.24
C ALA A 10 6.87 1.70 -9.08
N VAL A 11 6.17 0.57 -9.14
CA VAL A 11 5.34 0.05 -8.02
C VAL A 11 6.23 -0.22 -6.80
N THR A 12 7.39 -0.82 -6.99
CA THR A 12 8.35 -1.09 -5.90
C THR A 12 8.81 0.20 -5.23
N VAL A 13 9.11 1.26 -6.00
CA VAL A 13 9.46 2.57 -5.44
C VAL A 13 8.31 3.11 -4.59
N GLY A 14 7.07 3.08 -5.08
CA GLY A 14 5.91 3.53 -4.32
C GLY A 14 5.66 2.74 -3.03
N LEU A 15 5.92 1.43 -3.03
CA LEU A 15 5.78 0.58 -1.83
C LEU A 15 6.89 0.84 -0.81
N VAL A 16 8.14 0.95 -1.26
CA VAL A 16 9.32 1.02 -0.40
C VAL A 16 9.60 2.45 0.07
N ARG A 17 9.35 3.46 -0.76
CA ARG A 17 9.69 4.86 -0.45
C ARG A 17 8.47 5.75 -0.26
N GLY A 18 7.27 5.32 -0.67
CA GLY A 18 6.12 6.20 -0.74
C GLY A 18 6.33 7.32 -1.75
N ASN A 19 5.83 8.51 -1.45
CA ASN A 19 6.13 9.70 -2.26
C ASN A 19 7.49 10.26 -1.83
N ILE A 20 8.40 10.38 -2.77
CA ILE A 20 9.77 10.85 -2.55
C ILE A 20 9.94 12.30 -3.04
N SER A 21 10.84 13.07 -2.41
CA SER A 21 11.25 14.40 -2.88
C SER A 21 12.64 14.40 -3.54
N GLU A 22 12.95 15.45 -4.29
CA GLU A 22 14.27 15.65 -4.93
C GLU A 22 15.40 15.58 -3.88
N ASP A 23 15.26 16.28 -2.73
CA ASP A 23 16.22 16.19 -1.62
C ASP A 23 16.48 14.76 -1.11
N GLU A 24 15.46 13.89 -1.16
CA GLU A 24 15.58 12.49 -0.72
C GLU A 24 16.27 11.64 -1.80
N ILE A 25 16.07 11.98 -3.08
CA ILE A 25 16.72 11.35 -4.24
C ILE A 25 18.21 11.70 -4.26
N GLU A 26 18.57 12.96 -4.03
CA GLU A 26 19.97 13.42 -4.00
C GLU A 26 20.80 12.73 -2.91
N LYS A 27 20.16 12.38 -1.79
CA LYS A 27 20.78 11.63 -0.69
C LYS A 27 20.96 10.15 -1.00
N MET A 28 20.45 9.66 -2.14
CA MET A 28 20.65 8.27 -2.56
C MET A 28 22.01 8.12 -3.22
N GLY A 29 22.78 7.10 -2.80
CA GLY A 29 24.08 6.77 -3.40
C GLY A 29 24.02 6.52 -4.91
N CYS A 30 25.22 6.45 -5.52
CA CYS A 30 25.40 6.37 -6.97
C CYS A 30 24.50 5.32 -7.64
N GLY A 31 23.61 5.78 -8.54
CA GLY A 31 22.75 4.94 -9.39
C GLY A 31 21.29 4.79 -8.94
N GLY A 32 21.00 4.85 -7.64
CA GLY A 32 19.63 4.66 -7.12
C GLY A 32 18.69 5.82 -7.45
N GLY A 33 19.16 7.05 -7.26
CA GLY A 33 18.37 8.25 -7.55
C GLY A 33 18.07 8.45 -9.04
N GLY A 34 19.05 8.17 -9.90
CA GLY A 34 18.90 8.30 -11.35
C GLY A 34 17.82 7.38 -11.93
N GLU A 35 17.70 6.14 -11.44
CA GLU A 35 16.65 5.23 -11.88
C GLU A 35 15.26 5.70 -11.44
N ILE A 36 15.12 6.27 -10.23
CA ILE A 36 13.83 6.81 -9.75
C ILE A 36 13.38 7.98 -10.63
N VAL A 37 14.29 8.91 -10.95
CA VAL A 37 14.01 10.03 -11.85
C VAL A 37 13.61 9.53 -13.23
N ARG A 38 14.35 8.56 -13.79
CA ARG A 38 14.03 7.97 -15.09
C ARG A 38 12.64 7.35 -15.13
N LEU A 39 12.28 6.56 -14.10
CA LEU A 39 10.96 5.96 -13.98
C LEU A 39 9.87 7.02 -13.83
N ALA A 40 10.14 8.06 -13.05
CA ALA A 40 9.19 9.15 -12.85
C ALA A 40 8.88 9.88 -14.16
N THR A 41 9.92 10.22 -14.94
CA THR A 41 9.75 10.81 -16.27
C THR A 41 9.00 9.88 -17.23
N ALA A 42 9.35 8.60 -17.27
CA ALA A 42 8.73 7.63 -18.19
C ALA A 42 7.23 7.46 -17.97
N PHE A 43 6.77 7.53 -16.72
CA PHE A 43 5.36 7.35 -16.36
C PHE A 43 4.61 8.66 -16.07
N GLY A 44 5.28 9.82 -16.19
CA GLY A 44 4.68 11.12 -15.85
C GLY A 44 4.38 11.26 -14.35
N ILE A 45 5.16 10.63 -13.49
CA ILE A 45 5.04 10.72 -12.04
C ILE A 45 5.71 12.01 -11.57
N GLN A 46 4.97 12.83 -10.83
CA GLN A 46 5.47 14.03 -10.20
C GLN A 46 6.24 13.69 -8.92
N ILE A 47 7.45 14.23 -8.82
CA ILE A 47 8.31 14.18 -7.64
C ILE A 47 8.17 15.52 -6.91
N ARG A 48 8.13 15.49 -5.57
CA ARG A 48 8.10 16.72 -4.77
C ARG A 48 9.45 17.42 -4.87
N LYS A 49 9.47 18.75 -4.95
CA LYS A 49 10.71 19.52 -4.85
C LYS A 49 11.38 19.32 -3.50
N ASN A 50 10.60 19.37 -2.42
CA ASN A 50 11.10 19.17 -1.06
C ASN A 50 10.06 18.46 -0.17
N SER A 51 10.49 18.06 1.03
CA SER A 51 9.63 17.35 1.99
C SER A 51 8.43 18.16 2.48
N ASN A 52 8.50 19.50 2.36
CA ASN A 52 7.47 20.44 2.83
C ASN A 52 6.40 20.71 1.77
N GLU A 53 6.65 20.34 0.51
CA GLU A 53 5.70 20.52 -0.57
C GLU A 53 4.57 19.50 -0.46
N ASN A 54 3.33 20.00 -0.47
CA ASN A 54 2.14 19.17 -0.38
C ASN A 54 1.60 18.89 -1.80
N THR A 55 2.25 17.99 -2.54
CA THR A 55 1.76 17.48 -3.84
C THR A 55 0.42 16.74 -3.76
N ALA A 56 -0.19 16.63 -2.58
CA ALA A 56 -1.47 15.97 -2.38
C ALA A 56 -2.65 16.71 -3.04
N CYS A 57 -2.51 17.99 -3.39
CA CYS A 57 -3.65 18.85 -3.76
C CYS A 57 -4.02 18.90 -5.25
N ASP A 58 -3.14 18.60 -6.20
CA ASP A 58 -3.52 18.60 -7.61
C ASP A 58 -4.11 17.25 -8.02
N SER A 59 -5.36 17.23 -8.52
CA SER A 59 -6.04 16.00 -8.94
C SER A 59 -5.36 15.30 -10.12
N ASP A 60 -4.65 16.07 -10.94
CA ASP A 60 -4.02 15.61 -12.18
C ASP A 60 -2.58 15.13 -11.97
N ALA A 61 -2.04 15.33 -10.77
CA ALA A 61 -0.71 14.86 -10.40
C ALA A 61 -0.69 13.34 -10.18
N LEU A 62 0.02 12.60 -11.01
CA LEU A 62 0.35 11.20 -10.73
C LEU A 62 1.54 11.16 -9.77
N THR A 63 1.40 10.50 -8.62
CA THR A 63 2.49 10.30 -7.65
C THR A 63 2.80 8.81 -7.52
N PHE A 64 3.96 8.43 -6.96
CA PHE A 64 4.29 7.02 -6.75
C PHE A 64 3.25 6.28 -5.90
N VAL A 65 2.70 6.94 -4.87
CA VAL A 65 1.61 6.38 -4.05
C VAL A 65 0.31 6.21 -4.87
N ARG A 66 -0.04 7.20 -5.71
CA ARG A 66 -1.23 7.09 -6.61
C ARG A 66 -1.02 6.04 -7.70
N PHE A 67 0.22 5.80 -8.13
CA PHE A 67 0.59 4.76 -9.09
C PHE A 67 0.24 3.35 -8.58
N LEU A 68 0.34 3.11 -7.27
CA LEU A 68 -0.07 1.84 -6.65
C LEU A 68 -1.55 1.53 -6.89
N SER A 69 -2.41 2.54 -6.99
CA SER A 69 -3.84 2.37 -7.27
C SER A 69 -4.14 2.04 -8.73
N LEU A 70 -3.18 2.29 -9.65
CA LEU A 70 -3.28 1.87 -11.05
C LEU A 70 -2.92 0.39 -11.20
N TYR A 71 -1.95 -0.08 -10.43
CA TYR A 71 -1.43 -1.45 -10.48
C TYR A 71 -1.49 -2.15 -9.10
N PRO A 72 -2.69 -2.25 -8.49
CA PRO A 72 -2.79 -2.70 -7.11
C PRO A 72 -2.49 -4.19 -6.94
N HIS A 73 -2.68 -5.00 -8.00
CA HIS A 73 -2.35 -6.42 -8.00
C HIS A 73 -0.84 -6.68 -7.93
N PHE A 74 -0.04 -5.89 -8.65
CA PHE A 74 1.42 -5.94 -8.55
C PHE A 74 1.89 -5.46 -7.18
N ALA A 75 1.26 -4.41 -6.64
CA ALA A 75 1.57 -3.93 -5.30
C ALA A 75 1.30 -5.03 -4.25
N SER A 76 0.13 -5.68 -4.30
CA SER A 76 -0.21 -6.81 -3.42
C SER A 76 0.76 -7.98 -3.56
N LEU A 77 1.16 -8.33 -4.78
CA LEU A 77 2.12 -9.40 -5.04
C LEU A 77 3.51 -9.07 -4.48
N LEU A 78 3.99 -7.85 -4.70
CA LEU A 78 5.28 -7.41 -4.18
C LEU A 78 5.30 -7.40 -2.65
N CYS A 79 4.19 -7.06 -1.98
CA CYS A 79 4.09 -7.19 -0.54
C CYS A 79 4.31 -8.64 -0.03
N LEU A 80 4.00 -9.65 -0.86
CA LEU A 80 4.26 -11.06 -0.54
C LEU A 80 5.70 -11.48 -0.81
N ILE A 81 6.30 -11.00 -1.90
CA ILE A 81 7.64 -11.40 -2.34
C ILE A 81 8.74 -10.70 -1.53
N MET A 82 8.52 -9.44 -1.12
CA MET A 82 9.54 -8.62 -0.46
C MET A 82 9.05 -7.94 0.82
N PRO A 83 8.47 -8.69 1.78
CA PRO A 83 7.86 -8.10 2.99
C PRO A 83 8.85 -7.32 3.86
N ILE A 84 10.11 -7.77 3.94
CA ILE A 84 11.16 -7.16 4.77
C ILE A 84 11.55 -5.74 4.29
N ARG A 85 11.33 -5.46 2.99
CA ARG A 85 11.71 -4.18 2.37
C ARG A 85 10.61 -3.14 2.39
N LEU A 86 9.41 -3.50 2.84
CA LEU A 86 8.31 -2.55 2.97
C LEU A 86 8.65 -1.56 4.09
N THR A 87 8.51 -0.26 3.83
CA THR A 87 8.73 0.79 4.84
C THR A 87 7.71 0.78 5.97
N GLN A 88 6.61 0.06 5.76
CA GLN A 88 5.44 0.09 6.62
C GLN A 88 5.57 -0.96 7.74
N LYS A 89 6.32 -0.62 8.79
CA LYS A 89 6.36 -1.42 10.01
C LYS A 89 5.17 -1.06 10.90
N ILE A 90 3.99 -1.58 10.56
CA ILE A 90 2.80 -1.46 11.41
C ILE A 90 3.03 -2.26 12.68
N SER A 91 2.97 -1.60 13.84
CA SER A 91 3.13 -2.26 15.14
C SER A 91 2.00 -3.25 15.40
N CYS A 92 2.30 -4.37 16.03
CA CYS A 92 1.26 -5.30 16.49
C CYS A 92 0.48 -4.80 17.71
N GLU A 93 1.02 -3.80 18.40
CA GLU A 93 0.35 -3.11 19.50
C GLU A 93 -0.51 -1.93 19.02
N GLY A 94 -0.71 -1.80 17.70
CA GLY A 94 -1.60 -0.81 17.10
C GLY A 94 -3.05 -0.96 17.58
N THR A 95 -3.82 0.13 17.52
CA THR A 95 -5.21 0.21 18.01
C THR A 95 -6.15 -0.87 17.47
N TYR A 96 -5.92 -1.32 16.24
CA TYR A 96 -6.67 -2.37 15.56
C TYR A 96 -5.83 -3.62 15.29
N SER A 97 -4.60 -3.67 15.80
CA SER A 97 -3.61 -4.71 15.54
C SER A 97 -3.48 -5.02 14.05
N ALA A 98 -3.49 -4.00 13.17
CA ALA A 98 -3.53 -4.21 11.72
C ALA A 98 -2.29 -4.93 11.17
N CYS A 99 -1.26 -5.14 12.00
CA CYS A 99 -0.15 -6.05 11.72
C CYS A 99 -0.61 -7.48 11.37
N ILE A 100 -1.75 -7.96 11.90
CA ILE A 100 -2.26 -9.32 11.65
C ILE A 100 -2.90 -9.47 10.27
N LEU A 101 -3.18 -8.36 9.59
CA LEU A 101 -3.80 -8.41 8.27
C LEU A 101 -2.86 -9.04 7.24
N PRO A 102 -3.41 -9.71 6.22
CA PRO A 102 -2.64 -10.27 5.12
C PRO A 102 -1.68 -9.24 4.52
N LEU A 103 -0.42 -9.63 4.28
CA LEU A 103 0.62 -8.73 3.75
C LEU A 103 0.20 -8.08 2.43
N ALA A 104 -0.52 -8.81 1.59
CA ALA A 104 -1.06 -8.32 0.33
C ALA A 104 -2.02 -7.12 0.49
N MET A 105 -2.60 -6.91 1.67
CA MET A 105 -3.50 -5.78 1.95
C MET A 105 -2.75 -4.50 2.38
N LYS A 106 -1.46 -4.60 2.73
CA LYS A 106 -0.70 -3.52 3.38
C LYS A 106 -0.11 -2.54 2.37
N HIS A 107 -0.97 -1.94 1.55
CA HIS A 107 -0.60 -0.83 0.67
C HIS A 107 -1.82 0.02 0.32
N VAL A 108 -1.61 1.31 0.11
CA VAL A 108 -2.69 2.30 -0.13
C VAL A 108 -3.56 2.02 -1.36
N GLY A 109 -3.03 1.27 -2.34
CA GLY A 109 -3.74 0.91 -3.57
C GLY A 109 -4.76 -0.21 -3.41
N PHE A 110 -4.74 -0.95 -2.29
CA PHE A 110 -5.52 -2.19 -2.13
C PHE A 110 -7.03 -1.96 -2.23
N ALA A 111 -7.54 -0.79 -1.83
CA ALA A 111 -8.96 -0.44 -1.99
C ALA A 111 -9.45 -0.63 -3.44
N SER A 112 -8.58 -0.46 -4.44
CA SER A 112 -8.92 -0.65 -5.86
C SER A 112 -9.16 -2.12 -6.25
N LEU A 113 -8.75 -3.08 -5.42
CA LEU A 113 -9.01 -4.53 -5.60
C LEU A 113 -10.28 -5.00 -4.92
N ILE A 114 -10.87 -4.22 -4.01
CA ILE A 114 -12.08 -4.64 -3.32
C ILE A 114 -13.26 -4.62 -4.33
N PRO A 115 -14.06 -5.70 -4.45
CA PRO A 115 -15.15 -5.77 -5.41
C PRO A 115 -16.25 -4.76 -5.11
N LYS A 116 -16.86 -4.18 -6.15
CA LYS A 116 -17.90 -3.13 -6.04
C LYS A 116 -19.32 -3.60 -6.41
N GLY A 117 -19.47 -4.79 -6.97
CA GLY A 117 -20.73 -5.39 -7.37
C GLY A 117 -21.67 -5.68 -6.21
N ARG A 118 -22.96 -5.79 -6.49
CA ARG A 118 -24.00 -6.02 -5.47
C ARG A 118 -23.89 -7.40 -4.82
N ASP A 119 -23.43 -8.39 -5.58
CA ASP A 119 -23.29 -9.78 -5.11
C ASP A 119 -22.14 -9.93 -4.10
N TYR A 120 -21.17 -9.02 -4.14
CA TYR A 120 -20.01 -9.01 -3.25
C TYR A 120 -20.18 -8.11 -2.03
N ARG A 121 -21.41 -7.72 -1.68
CA ARG A 121 -21.68 -6.77 -0.58
C ARG A 121 -21.04 -7.18 0.75
N ALA A 122 -21.16 -8.46 1.14
CA ALA A 122 -20.60 -8.96 2.38
C ALA A 122 -19.07 -8.91 2.37
N ILE A 123 -18.44 -9.49 1.34
CA ILE A 123 -16.97 -9.49 1.16
C ILE A 123 -16.43 -8.06 1.13
N ARG A 124 -17.08 -7.17 0.37
CA ARG A 124 -16.73 -5.75 0.32
C ARG A 124 -16.80 -5.12 1.71
N GLY A 125 -17.84 -5.40 2.49
CA GLY A 125 -18.00 -4.88 3.86
C GLY A 125 -16.81 -5.25 4.74
N TYR A 126 -16.50 -6.55 4.83
CA TYR A 126 -15.37 -7.04 5.63
C TYR A 126 -14.04 -6.47 5.17
N LEU A 127 -13.74 -6.54 3.86
CA LEU A 127 -12.48 -6.03 3.32
C LEU A 127 -12.34 -4.51 3.49
N SER A 128 -13.44 -3.75 3.37
CA SER A 128 -13.41 -2.30 3.58
C SER A 128 -13.05 -1.95 5.02
N VAL A 129 -13.66 -2.62 6.00
CA VAL A 129 -13.39 -2.37 7.42
C VAL A 129 -11.96 -2.78 7.79
N ALA A 130 -11.55 -3.98 7.39
CA ALA A 130 -10.19 -4.48 7.63
C ALA A 130 -9.13 -3.57 7.01
N PHE A 131 -9.30 -3.19 5.73
CA PHE A 131 -8.38 -2.27 5.07
C PHE A 131 -8.39 -0.87 5.70
N THR A 132 -9.55 -0.39 6.15
CA THR A 132 -9.65 0.91 6.84
C THR A 132 -8.86 0.90 8.15
N ALA A 133 -8.92 -0.18 8.93
CA ALA A 133 -8.13 -0.32 10.15
C ALA A 133 -6.62 -0.20 9.87
N PHE A 134 -6.15 -0.88 8.83
CA PHE A 134 -4.77 -0.71 8.34
C PHE A 134 -4.47 0.73 7.94
N MET A 135 -5.36 1.40 7.20
CA MET A 135 -5.14 2.78 6.75
C MET A 135 -5.07 3.78 7.91
N VAL A 136 -5.79 3.55 9.02
CA VAL A 136 -5.67 4.38 10.23
C VAL A 136 -4.29 4.23 10.86
N GLU A 137 -3.85 3.00 11.12
CA GLU A 137 -2.53 2.76 11.71
C GLU A 137 -1.39 3.18 10.77
N PHE A 138 -1.58 3.00 9.46
CA PHE A 138 -0.63 3.47 8.45
C PHE A 138 -0.56 5.00 8.40
N HIS A 139 -1.69 5.68 8.54
CA HIS A 139 -1.72 7.14 8.67
C HIS A 139 -0.95 7.60 9.91
N ASP A 140 -1.16 6.96 11.05
CA ASP A 140 -0.46 7.31 12.29
C ASP A 140 1.05 6.98 12.23
N ALA A 141 1.43 5.91 11.55
CA ALA A 141 2.85 5.56 11.36
C ALA A 141 3.59 6.50 10.40
N THR A 142 2.87 7.09 9.43
CA THR A 142 3.47 7.95 8.39
C THR A 142 3.38 9.44 8.71
N ASN A 143 2.53 9.84 9.66
CA ASN A 143 2.36 11.23 10.07
C ASN A 143 2.87 11.43 11.51
N PRO A 144 3.70 12.47 11.77
CA PRO A 144 4.14 12.80 13.12
C PRO A 144 2.95 12.98 14.08
N PRO A 145 3.08 12.57 15.37
CA PRO A 145 1.99 12.61 16.36
C PRO A 145 1.28 13.97 16.50
N ASN A 146 2.01 15.05 16.23
CA ASN A 146 1.55 16.43 16.43
C ASN A 146 0.77 17.01 15.22
N LYS A 147 0.52 16.23 14.16
CA LYS A 147 -0.16 16.72 12.94
C LYS A 147 -1.63 16.31 12.80
N SER A 148 -2.14 15.44 13.67
CA SER A 148 -3.51 14.92 13.54
C SER A 148 -4.28 15.01 14.86
N ASN A 149 -5.03 16.10 15.02
CA ASN A 149 -5.91 16.35 16.18
C ASN A 149 -7.24 15.57 16.13
N LEU A 150 -7.40 14.65 15.17
CA LEU A 150 -8.63 13.87 15.04
C LEU A 150 -8.67 12.76 16.08
N ASN A 151 -9.81 12.63 16.77
CA ASN A 151 -10.06 11.44 17.58
C ASN A 151 -10.14 10.18 16.70
N LEU A 152 -9.98 9.01 17.31
CA LEU A 152 -9.93 7.73 16.61
C LEU A 152 -11.15 7.49 15.69
N GLN A 153 -12.35 7.84 16.16
CA GLN A 153 -13.59 7.65 15.39
C GLN A 153 -13.62 8.54 14.14
N ALA A 154 -13.19 9.80 14.25
CA ALA A 154 -13.11 10.71 13.13
C ALA A 154 -12.03 10.27 12.13
N LYS A 155 -10.87 9.80 12.60
CA LYS A 155 -9.83 9.21 11.74
C LYS A 155 -10.37 8.00 10.97
N PHE A 156 -11.03 7.08 11.66
CA PHE A 156 -11.61 5.90 11.02
C PHE A 156 -12.68 6.26 10.00
N ALA A 157 -13.58 7.21 10.32
CA ALA A 157 -14.61 7.67 9.40
C ALA A 157 -14.01 8.29 8.12
N GLU A 158 -12.96 9.10 8.27
CA GLU A 158 -12.27 9.70 7.13
C GLU A 158 -11.54 8.65 6.28
N GLN A 159 -10.80 7.73 6.90
CA GLN A 159 -10.14 6.64 6.17
C GLN A 159 -11.15 5.69 5.49
N LEU A 160 -12.31 5.47 6.11
CA LEU A 160 -13.40 4.70 5.51
C LEU A 160 -13.97 5.41 4.29
N ARG A 161 -14.13 6.74 4.36
CA ARG A 161 -14.58 7.56 3.23
C ARG A 161 -13.60 7.46 2.06
N LEU A 162 -12.30 7.60 2.32
CA LEU A 162 -11.24 7.46 1.32
C LEU A 162 -11.20 6.05 0.74
N THR A 163 -11.34 5.02 1.57
CA THR A 163 -11.44 3.62 1.13
C THR A 163 -12.59 3.44 0.16
N LYS A 164 -13.80 3.89 0.50
CA LYS A 164 -14.99 3.81 -0.38
C LYS A 164 -14.76 4.52 -1.72
N ILE A 165 -14.06 5.65 -1.73
CA ILE A 165 -13.68 6.35 -2.96
C ILE A 165 -12.73 5.49 -3.80
N GLY A 166 -11.69 4.89 -3.19
CA GLY A 166 -10.77 3.99 -3.86
C GLY A 166 -11.47 2.79 -4.51
N ILE A 167 -12.42 2.17 -3.81
CA ILE A 167 -13.24 1.07 -4.33
C ILE A 167 -14.02 1.50 -5.57
N LYS A 168 -14.69 2.67 -5.48
CA LYS A 168 -15.57 3.20 -6.54
C LYS A 168 -14.78 3.66 -7.78
N LYS A 169 -13.66 4.35 -7.57
CA LYS A 169 -12.85 4.97 -8.64
C LYS A 169 -11.71 4.09 -9.15
N GLY A 170 -11.43 2.95 -8.52
CA GLY A 170 -10.39 2.02 -8.97
C GLY A 170 -10.60 1.58 -10.42
N ARG A 171 -9.52 1.60 -11.22
CA ARG A 171 -9.57 1.38 -12.68
C ARG A 171 -9.87 -0.05 -13.12
N MET A 172 -9.73 -1.03 -12.23
CA MET A 172 -10.02 -2.43 -12.55
C MET A 172 -11.52 -2.57 -12.86
N SER A 173 -11.83 -2.93 -14.11
CA SER A 173 -13.14 -2.70 -14.72
C SER A 173 -14.22 -3.67 -14.25
N ASN A 174 -13.87 -4.94 -14.02
CA ASN A 174 -14.81 -5.97 -13.59
C ASN A 174 -14.46 -6.53 -12.19
N ASP A 175 -15.48 -7.06 -11.50
CA ASP A 175 -15.29 -7.67 -10.18
C ASP A 175 -14.75 -9.10 -10.24
N TYR A 176 -14.85 -9.76 -11.41
CA TYR A 176 -14.33 -11.11 -11.59
C TYR A 176 -12.81 -11.14 -11.42
N ASP A 177 -12.09 -10.24 -12.09
CA ASP A 177 -10.65 -10.07 -12.02
C ASP A 177 -10.22 -9.66 -10.61
N ARG A 178 -10.97 -8.73 -9.99
CA ARG A 178 -10.76 -8.32 -8.59
C ARG A 178 -10.82 -9.54 -7.66
N ILE A 179 -11.87 -10.36 -7.77
CA ILE A 179 -12.04 -11.57 -6.96
C ILE A 179 -10.95 -12.60 -7.27
N PHE A 180 -10.60 -12.80 -8.54
CA PHE A 180 -9.55 -13.73 -8.94
C PHE A 180 -8.20 -13.33 -8.30
N ILE A 181 -7.82 -12.06 -8.43
CA ILE A 181 -6.61 -11.51 -7.82
C ILE A 181 -6.67 -11.66 -6.29
N LEU A 182 -7.79 -11.28 -5.66
CA LEU A 182 -7.97 -11.43 -4.21
C LEU A 182 -7.81 -12.88 -3.77
N LYS A 183 -8.37 -13.85 -4.49
CA LYS A 183 -8.18 -15.28 -4.20
C LYS A 183 -6.71 -15.65 -4.27
N VAL A 184 -6.02 -15.31 -5.35
CA VAL A 184 -4.60 -15.61 -5.53
C VAL A 184 -3.77 -15.01 -4.40
N ILE A 185 -3.89 -13.72 -4.12
CA ILE A 185 -3.02 -13.05 -3.14
C ILE A 185 -3.35 -13.47 -1.71
N LEU A 186 -4.62 -13.65 -1.35
CA LEU A 186 -5.02 -14.02 0.01
C LEU A 186 -4.75 -15.50 0.31
N MET A 187 -4.86 -16.40 -0.67
CA MET A 187 -4.45 -17.79 -0.49
C MET A 187 -2.94 -17.91 -0.27
N ASN A 188 -2.13 -17.13 -1.00
CA ASN A 188 -0.68 -17.10 -0.81
C ASN A 188 -0.25 -16.43 0.50
N CYS A 189 -1.07 -15.54 1.08
CA CYS A 189 -0.84 -15.03 2.44
C CYS A 189 -0.97 -16.12 3.51
N ARG A 190 -1.84 -17.12 3.28
CA ARG A 190 -2.06 -18.23 4.22
C ARG A 190 -0.84 -19.16 4.29
N GLY A 191 -0.24 -19.46 3.14
CA GLY A 191 1.00 -20.26 3.08
C GLY A 191 2.18 -19.59 3.79
N ALA A 192 2.26 -18.25 3.75
CA ALA A 192 3.32 -17.49 4.43
C ALA A 192 3.20 -17.52 5.97
N LEU A 193 1.99 -17.63 6.51
CA LEU A 193 1.73 -17.78 7.95
C LEU A 193 2.08 -19.19 8.46
N GLU A 194 1.91 -20.21 7.62
CA GLU A 194 2.28 -21.60 7.94
C GLU A 194 3.81 -21.84 7.90
N SER A 195 4.58 -20.89 7.34
CA SER A 195 6.04 -20.87 7.33
C SER A 195 6.67 -19.92 8.37
N GLY A 196 5.90 -19.46 9.36
CA GLY A 196 6.44 -18.69 10.49
C GLY A 196 7.55 -19.43 11.23
N PRO A 197 8.47 -18.73 11.92
CA PRO A 197 9.60 -19.36 12.59
C PRO A 197 9.08 -20.46 13.50
N GLN A 198 9.60 -21.69 13.33
CA GLN A 198 9.50 -22.69 14.36
C GLN A 198 10.10 -22.05 15.61
N TYR A 199 9.25 -21.64 16.55
CA TYR A 199 9.69 -21.35 17.90
C TYR A 199 10.43 -22.60 18.34
N GLY A 200 11.75 -22.51 18.39
CA GLY A 200 12.61 -23.56 18.89
C GLY A 200 12.10 -23.90 20.26
N GLY A 201 11.41 -25.03 20.36
CA GLY A 201 11.10 -25.66 21.62
C GLY A 201 12.43 -25.80 22.34
N GLY A 202 12.59 -25.03 23.40
CA GLY A 202 13.75 -25.07 24.27
C GLY A 202 13.94 -26.50 24.74
N GLY A 203 14.91 -27.19 24.13
CA GLY A 203 15.48 -28.41 24.64
C GLY A 203 16.76 -28.06 25.41
N ARG A 204 16.78 -28.54 26.66
CA ARG A 204 17.93 -28.67 27.59
C ARG A 204 18.29 -27.38 28.32
N SER A 205 18.45 -27.39 29.65
CA SER A 205 18.93 -28.45 30.56
C SER A 205 18.18 -28.47 31.87
#